data_AF-A0A4P1QSL8-F1
#
_entry.id   AF-A0A4P1QSL8-F1
#
_cell.length_a   1.000
_cell.length_b   1.000
_cell.length_c   1.000
_cell.angle_alpha   90.00
_cell.angle_beta   90.00
_cell.angle_gamma   90.00
#
_symmetry.space_group_name_H-M   'P 1'
#
loop_
_entity.id
_entity.type
_entity.pdbx_description
1 polymer ?
#
loop_
_entity_poly.entity_id
_entity_poly.type
_entity_poly.pdbx_seq_one_letter_code
_entity_poly.pdbx_strand_id
1 'polypeptide(L)' 'MDSGLLLSALNHNIQLPKVPTNFIWPKEYLVEAHEELQAPMVDLNGFLKGDENATHYASKTIAQACLNHGFFQSGQPWC' A
#
# COMPACT_ATOMS: atom_id res chain seq x y z
N MET A 1 -4.49 12.82 8.69
CA MET A 1 -5.86 13.34 8.51
C MET A 1 -6.69 12.75 9.63
N ASP A 2 -7.31 13.59 10.46
CA ASP A 2 -7.97 13.18 11.70
C ASP A 2 -9.26 12.39 11.41
N SER A 3 -9.17 11.06 11.50
CA SER A 3 -10.30 10.14 11.32
C SER A 3 -11.45 10.38 12.32
N GLY A 4 -11.22 11.13 13.41
CA GLY A 4 -12.24 11.48 14.39
C GLY A 4 -13.25 12.52 13.90
N LEU A 5 -12.85 13.39 12.98
CA LEU A 5 -13.72 14.44 12.43
C LEU A 5 -14.71 13.91 11.37
N LEU A 6 -14.40 12.80 10.70
CA LEU A 6 -15.30 12.21 9.71
C LEU A 6 -16.50 11.50 10.36
N LEU A 7 -16.31 10.94 11.57
CA LEU A 7 -17.37 10.24 12.30
C LEU A 7 -18.39 11.20 12.90
N SER A 8 -17.99 12.41 13.31
CA SER A 8 -18.91 13.39 13.91
C SER A 8 -19.80 14.09 12.87
N ALA A 9 -19.36 14.20 11.61
CA ALA A 9 -20.11 14.85 10.53
C ALA A 9 -21.29 14.02 9.99
N LEU A 10 -21.35 12.71 10.28
CA LEU A 10 -22.42 11.81 9.80
C LEU A 10 -23.62 11.73 10.77
N ASN A 11 -23.63 12.55 11.84
CA ASN A 11 -24.51 12.36 12.99
C ASN A 11 -25.88 13.07 12.93
N HIS A 12 -26.42 13.31 11.73
CA HIS A 12 -27.84 13.64 11.58
C HIS A 12 -28.52 12.65 10.59
N ASN A 13 -29.09 11.59 11.18
CA ASN A 13 -30.09 10.68 10.62
C ASN A 13 -29.69 9.61 9.57
N ILE A 14 -28.41 9.29 9.40
CA ILE A 14 -28.04 8.03 8.71
C ILE A 14 -27.59 7.02 9.76
N GLN A 15 -28.44 6.01 10.04
CA GLN A 15 -28.05 4.83 10.80
C GLN A 15 -27.05 4.04 9.96
N LEU A 16 -25.76 4.38 10.06
CA LEU A 16 -24.69 3.56 9.50
C LEU A 16 -24.84 2.15 10.08
N PRO A 17 -24.82 1.09 9.25
CA PRO A 17 -24.84 -0.27 9.75
C PRO A 17 -23.75 -0.44 10.81
N LYS A 18 -24.11 -0.85 12.02
CA LYS A 18 -23.12 -1.12 13.05
C LYS A 18 -22.24 -2.27 12.55
N VAL A 19 -20.96 -1.98 12.32
CA VAL A 19 -19.97 -3.03 12.01
C VAL A 19 -19.98 -4.01 13.17
N PRO A 20 -20.24 -5.31 12.93
CA PRO A 20 -20.24 -6.30 14.00
C PRO A 20 -18.87 -6.31 14.71
N THR A 21 -18.86 -6.47 16.03
CA THR A 21 -17.65 -6.30 16.86
C THR A 21 -16.49 -7.21 16.41
N ASN A 22 -16.80 -8.37 15.84
CA ASN A 22 -15.81 -9.31 15.31
C ASN A 22 -15.06 -8.81 14.05
N PHE A 23 -15.46 -7.68 13.45
CA PHE A 23 -14.75 -7.02 12.36
C PHE A 23 -14.04 -5.72 12.81
N ILE A 24 -14.13 -5.35 14.09
CA ILE A 24 -13.45 -4.18 14.63
C ILE A 24 -12.07 -4.62 15.13
N TRP A 25 -11.02 -4.00 14.60
CA TRP A 25 -9.67 -4.25 15.10
C TRP A 25 -9.52 -3.75 16.55
N PRO A 26 -9.05 -4.57 17.50
CA PRO A 26 -8.89 -4.16 18.90
C PRO A 26 -7.93 -2.97 19.04
N LYS A 27 -8.25 -2.04 19.94
CA LYS A 27 -7.48 -0.79 20.11
C LYS A 27 -6.08 -1.05 20.64
N GLU A 28 -5.95 -2.05 21.49
CA GLU A 28 -4.68 -2.54 22.04
C GLU A 28 -3.71 -3.08 20.97
N TYR A 29 -4.20 -3.37 19.77
CA TYR A 29 -3.38 -3.81 18.62
C TYR A 29 -3.23 -2.72 17.55
N LEU A 30 -3.74 -1.51 17.79
CA LEU A 30 -3.48 -0.38 16.91
C LEU A 30 -2.06 0.12 17.14
N VAL A 31 -1.32 0.26 16.05
CA VAL A 31 0.03 0.84 16.03
C VAL A 31 -0.03 2.04 15.10
N GLU A 32 0.53 3.17 15.54
CA GLU A 32 0.67 4.34 14.69
C GLU A 32 1.64 4.05 13.55
N ALA A 33 1.28 4.45 12.33
CA ALA A 33 2.17 4.34 11.19
C ALA A 33 3.41 5.21 11.45
N HIS A 34 4.60 4.63 11.33
CA HIS A 34 5.86 5.35 11.57
C HIS A 34 6.16 6.36 10.45
N GLU A 35 5.97 5.94 9.20
CA GLU A 35 6.24 6.76 8.02
C GLU A 35 5.42 6.27 6.83
N GLU A 36 5.36 7.08 5.78
CA GLU A 36 4.78 6.66 4.50
C GLU A 36 5.75 5.73 3.77
N LEU A 37 5.26 4.56 3.38
CA LEU A 37 6.05 3.59 2.63
C LEU A 37 6.32 4.08 1.20
N GLN A 38 7.53 4.55 0.95
CA GLN A 38 8.01 4.95 -0.38
C GLN A 38 8.39 3.72 -1.22
N ALA A 39 7.38 2.99 -1.69
CA ALA A 39 7.58 1.81 -2.51
C ALA A 39 7.96 2.17 -3.96
N PRO A 40 9.08 1.67 -4.50
CA PRO A 40 9.48 1.97 -5.87
C PRO A 40 8.53 1.31 -6.88
N MET A 41 8.27 2.00 -7.99
CA MET A 41 7.59 1.46 -9.15
C MET A 41 8.64 0.85 -10.09
N VAL A 42 8.55 -0.46 -10.30
CA VAL A 42 9.48 -1.22 -11.15
C VAL A 42 8.85 -1.42 -12.53
N ASP A 43 9.54 -0.97 -13.58
CA ASP A 43 9.20 -1.31 -14.95
C ASP A 43 9.72 -2.72 -15.28
N LEU A 44 8.79 -3.62 -15.58
CA LEU A 44 9.09 -5.00 -15.95
C LEU A 44 9.00 -5.24 -17.46
N ASN A 45 8.62 -4.24 -18.26
CA ASN A 45 8.41 -4.40 -19.69
C ASN A 45 9.68 -4.83 -20.42
N GLY A 46 10.83 -4.22 -20.09
CA GLY A 46 12.11 -4.63 -20.68
C GLY A 46 12.52 -6.05 -20.27
N PHE A 47 12.32 -6.41 -19.00
CA PHE A 47 12.51 -7.79 -18.52
C PHE A 47 11.66 -8.79 -19.30
N LEU A 48 10.37 -8.51 -19.48
CA LEU A 48 9.42 -9.37 -20.21
C LEU A 48 9.77 -9.50 -21.70
N LYS A 49 10.49 -8.54 -22.27
CA LYS A 49 10.98 -8.56 -23.66
C LYS A 49 12.37 -9.20 -23.81
N GLY A 50 12.99 -9.63 -22.72
CA GLY A 50 14.33 -10.21 -22.74
C GLY A 50 15.46 -9.19 -22.92
N ASP A 51 15.22 -7.91 -22.61
CA ASP A 51 16.28 -6.91 -22.58
C ASP A 51 17.16 -7.14 -21.33
N GLU A 52 18.43 -7.46 -21.55
CA GLU A 52 19.39 -7.77 -20.48
C GLU A 52 19.65 -6.58 -19.54
N ASN A 53 19.74 -5.37 -20.08
CA ASN A 53 20.00 -4.17 -19.28
C ASN A 53 18.78 -3.82 -18.41
N ALA A 54 17.59 -3.88 -19.01
CA ALA A 54 16.35 -3.69 -18.26
C ALA A 54 16.15 -4.79 -17.21
N THR A 55 16.52 -6.03 -17.52
CA THR A 55 16.50 -7.15 -16.58
C THR A 55 17.43 -6.90 -15.39
N HIS A 56 18.66 -6.46 -15.65
CA HIS A 56 19.62 -6.14 -14.59
C HIS A 56 19.10 -5.00 -13.71
N TYR A 57 18.53 -3.95 -14.32
CA TYR A 57 17.98 -2.83 -13.58
C TYR A 57 16.78 -3.25 -12.72
N ALA A 58 15.81 -3.96 -13.29
CA ALA A 58 14.62 -4.43 -12.57
C ALA A 58 14.97 -5.35 -11.40
N SER A 59 15.87 -6.33 -11.62
CA SER A 59 16.30 -7.26 -10.57
C SER A 59 17.00 -6.55 -9.40
N LYS A 60 17.88 -5.58 -9.69
CA LYS A 60 18.55 -4.78 -8.66
C LYS A 60 17.55 -3.95 -7.85
N THR A 61 16.60 -3.29 -8.51
CA THR A 61 15.58 -2.47 -7.84
C THR A 61 14.67 -3.33 -6.96
N ILE A 62 14.22 -4.48 -7.46
CA ILE A 62 13.42 -5.44 -6.66
C ILE A 62 14.20 -5.90 -5.44
N ALA A 63 15.46 -6.29 -5.59
CA ALA A 63 16.29 -6.73 -4.46
C ALA A 63 16.38 -5.66 -3.37
N GLN A 64 16.63 -4.41 -3.75
CA GLN A 64 16.69 -3.29 -2.80
C GLN A 64 15.34 -3.05 -2.11
N ALA A 65 14.24 -3.06 -2.87
CA ALA A 65 12.90 -2.86 -2.31
C ALA A 65 12.52 -3.96 -1.31
N CYS A 66 12.83 -5.21 -1.64
CA CYS A 66 12.59 -6.36 -0.76
C CYS A 66 13.46 -6.32 0.51
N LEU A 67 14.72 -5.90 0.41
CA LEU A 67 15.61 -5.79 1.58
C LEU A 67 15.18 -4.67 2.53
N ASN A 68 14.69 -3.55 1.99
CA ASN A 68 14.33 -2.39 2.81
C ASN A 68 12.91 -2.50 3.39
N HIS A 69 11.95 -2.95 2.58
CA HIS A 69 10.52 -2.88 2.94
C HIS A 69 9.73 -4.16 2.63
N GLY A 70 10.32 -5.13 1.93
CA GLY A 70 9.61 -6.35 1.50
C GLY A 70 8.55 -6.12 0.43
N PHE A 71 8.50 -4.93 -0.18
CA PHE A 71 7.40 -4.51 -1.05
C PHE A 71 7.87 -3.58 -2.17
N PHE A 72 7.25 -3.72 -3.36
CA PHE A 72 7.42 -2.83 -4.52
C PHE A 72 6.13 -2.81 -5.35
N GLN A 73 5.97 -1.79 -6.18
CA GLN A 73 4.88 -1.71 -7.16
C GLN A 73 5.40 -2.15 -8.52
N SER A 74 4.60 -2.90 -9.28
CA SER A 74 4.92 -3.19 -10.69
C SER A 74 4.10 -2.28 -11.58
N GLY A 75 4.79 -1.45 -12.36
CA GLY A 75 4.15 -0.56 -13.31
C GLY A 75 3.96 -1.25 -14.63
N GLN A 76 2.71 -1.36 -15.10
CA GLN A 76 2.42 -1.72 -16.49
C GLN A 76 1.84 -0.48 -17.18
N PRO A 77 2.30 -0.11 -18.39
CA PRO A 77 1.78 1.05 -19.11
C PRO A 77 0.33 0.91 -19.62
N TRP A 78 -0.39 -0.17 -19.26
CA TRP A 78 -1.74 -0.47 -19.76
C TRP A 78 -2.73 -0.95 -18.67
N CYS A 79 -2.52 -0.56 -17.41
CA CYS A 79 -3.55 -0.66 -16.37
C CYS A 79 -4.19 0.71 -16.16
#